data_AF-A0A6N8V152-F1
#
_entry.id   AF-A0A6N8V152-F1
#
_cell.length_a   1.000
_cell.length_b   1.000
_cell.length_c   1.000
_cell.angle_alpha   90.00
_cell.angle_beta   90.00
_cell.angle_gamma   90.00
#
_symmetry.space_group_name_H-M   'P 1'
#
loop_
_entity.id
_entity.type
_entity.pdbx_description
1 polymer ?
#
loop_
_entity_poly.entity_id
_entity_poly.type
_entity_poly.pdbx_seq_one_letter_code
_entity_poly.pdbx_strand_id
1 'polypeptide(L)'
;MDRLGVSLAHLESECGNFYDSAEVERVFYPEIEKLLLEFFPDATDALVYNHDVFDKDYQGDRTEDQDARNPGVNARYVNLVHNDLNDNSGRVRCRELLTKNLRNFGRTQHYTEAEADAKMSRRFMSINLAKPMETVEQFPFVLCAWPSFADQPYINNYRIYDDRVGETTRFTYRPDHEWYWFPRQTPTEVSMLKCYDSVTDGSVSRWSFHSACIDPTAPADARCRKNVVVRSYVFF
;
A
#
# COMPACT_ATOMS: atom_id res chain seq x y z
N MET A 1 -2.48 -12.78 -7.03
CA MET A 1 -3.12 -11.94 -6.01
C MET A 1 -4.20 -12.67 -5.20
N ASP A 2 -5.18 -13.34 -5.83
CA ASP A 2 -6.34 -13.91 -5.11
C ASP A 2 -6.05 -15.06 -4.16
N ARG A 3 -4.94 -15.80 -4.32
CA ARG A 3 -4.57 -16.86 -3.36
C ARG A 3 -3.69 -16.35 -2.23
N LEU A 4 -2.56 -15.71 -2.57
CA LEU A 4 -1.53 -15.32 -1.60
C LEU A 4 -1.76 -13.94 -0.98
N GLY A 5 -2.49 -13.05 -1.65
CA GLY A 5 -2.61 -11.65 -1.26
C GLY A 5 -1.39 -10.79 -1.60
N VAL A 6 -0.33 -11.41 -2.12
CA VAL A 6 0.91 -10.74 -2.53
C VAL A 6 1.20 -11.04 -4.00
N SER A 7 1.93 -10.14 -4.66
CA SER A 7 2.44 -10.33 -6.02
C SER A 7 3.66 -9.45 -6.26
N LEU A 8 4.42 -9.78 -7.30
CA LEU A 8 5.42 -8.90 -7.88
C LEU A 8 4.97 -8.49 -9.27
N ALA A 9 5.18 -7.22 -9.62
CA ALA A 9 4.96 -6.67 -10.94
C ALA A 9 6.22 -5.99 -11.45
N HIS A 10 6.31 -5.80 -12.76
CA HIS A 10 7.36 -5.02 -13.39
C HIS A 10 6.80 -3.67 -13.83
N LEU A 11 7.51 -2.58 -13.53
CA LEU A 11 7.17 -1.23 -13.96
C LEU A 11 8.43 -0.37 -14.10
N GLU A 12 8.78 -0.03 -15.33
CA GLU A 12 9.66 1.09 -15.63
C GLU A 12 8.83 2.38 -15.55
N SER A 13 9.31 3.35 -14.76
CA SER A 13 8.58 4.58 -14.48
C SER A 13 9.31 5.75 -15.12
N GLU A 14 8.56 6.66 -15.73
CA GLU A 14 9.07 7.93 -16.23
C GLU A 14 9.18 8.99 -15.12
N CYS A 15 8.69 8.70 -13.91
CA CYS A 15 8.81 9.59 -12.75
C CYS A 15 10.27 9.69 -12.31
N GLY A 16 10.87 10.87 -12.49
CA GLY A 16 12.28 11.13 -12.22
C GLY A 16 12.57 11.43 -10.75
N ASN A 17 11.67 12.12 -10.04
CA ASN A 17 11.86 12.51 -8.65
C ASN A 17 10.67 12.12 -7.76
N PHE A 18 10.79 10.99 -7.04
CA PHE A 18 9.77 10.56 -6.07
C PHE A 18 9.64 11.45 -4.83
N TYR A 19 10.52 12.44 -4.62
CA TYR A 19 10.40 13.42 -3.55
C TYR A 19 9.58 14.65 -3.97
N ASP A 20 9.27 14.81 -5.28
CA ASP A 20 8.33 15.82 -5.78
C ASP A 20 6.94 15.20 -5.86
N SER A 21 6.08 15.51 -4.88
CA SER A 21 4.74 14.93 -4.80
C SER A 21 3.87 15.29 -6.01
N ALA A 22 4.10 16.43 -6.66
CA ALA A 22 3.37 16.83 -7.86
C ALA A 22 3.82 16.04 -9.10
N GLU A 23 5.12 15.71 -9.21
CA GLU A 23 5.58 14.78 -10.24
C GLU A 23 5.02 13.37 -10.02
N VAL A 24 5.03 12.89 -8.78
CA VAL A 24 4.46 11.57 -8.43
C VAL A 24 2.98 11.50 -8.77
N GLU A 25 2.17 12.50 -8.43
CA GLU A 25 0.75 12.57 -8.81
C GLU A 25 0.59 12.58 -10.33
N ARG A 26 1.36 13.41 -11.04
CA ARG A 26 1.19 13.63 -12.49
C ARG A 26 1.66 12.45 -13.34
N VAL A 27 2.69 11.73 -12.91
CA VAL A 27 3.36 10.68 -13.70
C VAL A 27 3.14 9.30 -13.10
N PHE A 28 3.54 9.11 -11.83
CA PHE A 28 3.58 7.77 -11.25
C PHE A 28 2.20 7.22 -10.91
N TYR A 29 1.24 8.06 -10.50
CA TYR A 29 -0.12 7.59 -10.22
C TYR A 29 -0.81 7.00 -11.48
N PRO A 30 -0.83 7.68 -12.64
CA PRO A 30 -1.34 7.08 -13.88
C PRO A 30 -0.64 5.77 -14.27
N GLU A 31 0.67 5.67 -14.10
CA GLU A 31 1.42 4.44 -14.37
C GLU A 31 0.98 3.28 -13.48
N ILE A 32 0.73 3.55 -12.19
CA ILE A 32 0.26 2.56 -11.23
C ILE A 32 -1.20 2.16 -11.52
N GLU A 33 -2.08 3.12 -11.83
CA GLU A 33 -3.45 2.82 -12.24
C GLU A 33 -3.48 1.94 -13.49
N LYS A 34 -2.65 2.25 -14.50
CA LYS A 34 -2.49 1.44 -15.71
C LYS A 34 -1.99 0.03 -15.39
N LEU A 35 -0.92 -0.08 -14.59
CA LEU A 35 -0.38 -1.37 -14.16
C LEU A 35 -1.45 -2.23 -13.47
N LEU A 36 -2.26 -1.64 -12.59
CA LEU A 36 -3.33 -2.35 -11.89
C LEU A 36 -4.41 -2.84 -12.86
N LEU A 37 -4.83 -2.03 -13.82
CA LEU A 37 -5.82 -2.43 -14.83
C LEU A 37 -5.29 -3.53 -15.77
N GLU A 38 -4.01 -3.49 -16.13
CA GLU A 38 -3.37 -4.56 -16.91
C GLU A 38 -3.23 -5.86 -16.10
N PHE A 39 -2.93 -5.74 -14.81
CA PHE A 39 -2.81 -6.89 -13.90
C PHE A 39 -4.19 -7.52 -13.58
N PHE A 40 -5.25 -6.71 -13.54
CA PHE A 40 -6.63 -7.12 -13.28
C PHE A 40 -7.51 -6.79 -14.48
N PRO A 41 -7.54 -7.63 -15.53
CA PRO A 41 -8.25 -7.30 -16.78
C PRO A 41 -9.78 -7.17 -16.61
N ASP A 42 -10.35 -7.75 -15.55
CA ASP A 42 -11.77 -7.63 -15.21
C ASP A 42 -12.08 -6.38 -14.36
N ALA A 43 -11.06 -5.61 -13.97
CA ALA A 43 -11.27 -4.37 -13.23
C ALA A 43 -11.82 -3.28 -14.15
N THR A 44 -12.79 -2.54 -13.63
CA THR A 44 -13.42 -1.41 -14.32
C THR A 44 -12.74 -0.09 -14.03
N ASP A 45 -12.01 0.00 -12.91
CA ASP A 45 -11.35 1.23 -12.47
C ASP A 45 -10.26 0.92 -11.44
N ALA A 46 -9.19 1.71 -11.44
CA ALA A 46 -8.14 1.69 -10.43
C ALA A 46 -7.90 3.14 -9.98
N LEU A 47 -7.95 3.40 -8.68
CA LEU A 47 -7.82 4.73 -8.10
C LEU A 47 -6.63 4.77 -7.16
N VAL A 48 -5.56 5.44 -7.59
CA VAL A 48 -4.45 5.79 -6.70
C VAL A 48 -4.81 7.07 -5.96
N TYR A 49 -4.71 7.04 -4.63
CA TYR A 49 -5.15 8.17 -3.81
C TYR A 49 -4.07 8.81 -2.97
N ASN A 50 -3.03 8.10 -2.56
CA ASN A 50 -1.88 8.73 -1.93
C ASN A 50 -0.62 7.85 -2.03
N HIS A 51 0.51 8.40 -1.59
CA HIS A 51 1.76 7.68 -1.45
C HIS A 51 2.49 8.11 -0.18
N ASP A 52 3.46 7.30 0.25
CA ASP A 52 4.47 7.66 1.23
C ASP A 52 5.86 7.49 0.61
N VAL A 53 6.80 8.35 1.02
CA VAL A 53 8.22 8.21 0.70
C VAL A 53 8.97 7.78 1.95
N PHE A 54 9.88 6.80 1.80
CA PHE A 54 10.75 6.33 2.86
C PHE A 54 12.21 6.53 2.47
N ASP A 55 12.92 7.32 3.26
CA ASP A 55 14.36 7.52 3.15
C ASP A 55 14.90 7.97 4.51
N LYS A 56 15.68 7.09 5.15
CA LYS A 56 16.29 7.34 6.45
C LYS A 56 17.28 8.51 6.40
N ASP A 57 17.98 8.64 5.28
CA ASP A 57 19.15 9.51 5.12
C ASP A 57 18.79 10.83 4.41
N TYR A 58 17.50 11.06 4.10
CA TYR A 58 17.03 12.26 3.44
C TYR A 58 17.31 13.53 4.26
N GLN A 59 18.04 14.49 3.70
CA GLN A 59 18.46 15.71 4.40
C GLN A 59 17.53 16.93 4.16
N GLY A 60 16.51 16.79 3.31
CA GLY A 60 15.54 17.86 3.04
C GLY A 60 14.43 17.96 4.07
N ASP A 61 13.41 18.78 3.78
CA ASP A 61 12.22 18.90 4.63
C ASP A 61 11.39 17.61 4.59
N ARG A 62 11.12 17.07 5.78
CA ARG A 62 10.40 15.81 5.98
C ARG A 62 8.93 16.03 6.34
N THR A 63 8.52 17.27 6.50
CA THR A 63 7.20 17.65 7.00
C THR A 63 6.11 17.17 6.04
N GLU A 64 5.11 16.50 6.60
CA GLU A 64 3.88 16.17 5.89
C GLU A 64 2.99 17.42 5.81
N ASP A 65 2.40 17.66 4.65
CA ASP A 65 1.39 18.68 4.43
C ASP A 65 0.25 18.10 3.59
N GLN A 66 -0.86 17.79 4.27
CA GLN A 66 -2.04 17.19 3.65
C GLN A 66 -2.75 18.15 2.69
N ASP A 67 -2.75 19.46 2.99
CA ASP A 67 -3.41 20.47 2.16
C ASP A 67 -2.63 20.69 0.86
N ALA A 68 -1.29 20.65 0.94
CA ALA A 68 -0.39 20.70 -0.21
C ALA A 68 -0.20 19.35 -0.92
N ARG A 69 -0.91 18.28 -0.49
CA ARG A 69 -0.80 16.91 -1.04
C ARG A 69 0.64 16.36 -1.01
N ASN A 70 1.38 16.73 0.03
CA ASN A 70 2.76 16.31 0.23
C ASN A 70 2.83 15.32 1.40
N PRO A 71 3.19 14.05 1.16
CA PRO A 71 3.30 13.07 2.25
C PRO A 71 4.51 13.29 3.17
N GLY A 72 5.40 14.21 2.83
CA GLY A 72 6.69 14.33 3.49
C GLY A 72 7.59 13.11 3.25
N VAL A 73 8.61 12.94 4.09
CA VAL A 73 9.57 11.83 3.98
C VAL A 73 9.75 11.12 5.31
N ASN A 74 9.44 9.82 5.31
CA ASN A 74 9.52 8.97 6.48
C ASN A 74 10.96 8.50 6.73
N ALA A 75 11.53 8.92 7.86
CA ALA A 75 12.88 8.54 8.27
C ALA A 75 12.98 7.17 8.96
N ARG A 76 11.84 6.52 9.21
CA ARG A 76 11.75 5.24 9.91
C ARG A 76 10.93 4.26 9.08
N TYR A 77 11.46 3.06 8.93
CA TYR A 77 10.68 1.95 8.41
C TYR A 77 9.74 1.41 9.49
N VAL A 78 8.65 0.78 9.05
CA VAL A 78 7.71 0.12 9.95
C VAL A 78 8.19 -1.30 10.22
N ASN A 79 8.95 -1.46 11.31
CA ASN A 79 9.47 -2.77 11.77
C ASN A 79 8.46 -3.55 12.63
N LEU A 80 7.19 -3.14 12.62
CA LEU A 80 6.13 -3.76 13.39
C LEU A 80 5.16 -4.42 12.40
N VAL A 81 4.94 -5.73 12.54
CA VAL A 81 4.02 -6.49 11.69
C VAL A 81 2.62 -5.86 11.72
N HIS A 82 2.06 -5.58 10.54
CA HIS A 82 0.70 -5.04 10.37
C HIS A 82 0.09 -5.43 9.04
N ASN A 83 -1.23 -5.22 8.95
CA ASN A 83 -1.87 -4.81 7.73
C ASN A 83 -2.56 -3.44 7.91
N ASP A 84 -2.66 -2.67 6.83
CA ASP A 84 -3.06 -1.25 6.88
C ASP A 84 -4.56 -1.03 7.06
N LEU A 85 -5.36 -2.08 6.91
CA LEU A 85 -6.82 -2.02 6.97
C LEU A 85 -7.41 -3.20 7.75
N ASN A 86 -8.67 -3.06 8.12
CA ASN A 86 -9.55 -4.14 8.58
C ASN A 86 -10.87 -4.10 7.80
N ASP A 87 -11.84 -4.92 8.22
CA ASP A 87 -13.15 -4.96 7.57
C ASP A 87 -13.92 -3.65 7.62
N ASN A 88 -13.74 -2.86 8.68
CA ASN A 88 -14.34 -1.54 8.81
C ASN A 88 -13.61 -0.51 7.95
N SER A 89 -12.31 -0.30 8.19
CA SER A 89 -11.53 0.75 7.52
C SER A 89 -11.37 0.54 6.03
N GLY A 90 -11.38 -0.71 5.53
CA GLY A 90 -11.39 -0.97 4.09
C GLY A 90 -12.64 -0.41 3.38
N ARG A 91 -13.81 -0.51 4.01
CA ARG A 91 -15.06 0.05 3.47
C ARG A 91 -15.18 1.55 3.75
N VAL A 92 -14.96 1.97 4.99
CA VAL A 92 -15.12 3.37 5.41
C VAL A 92 -14.18 4.28 4.64
N ARG A 93 -12.90 3.94 4.52
CA ARG A 93 -11.93 4.81 3.81
C ARG A 93 -12.21 4.87 2.32
N CYS A 94 -12.66 3.78 1.69
CA CYS A 94 -13.08 3.79 0.30
C CYS A 94 -14.26 4.76 0.11
N ARG A 95 -15.26 4.69 0.99
CA ARG A 95 -16.42 5.58 0.94
C ARG A 95 -16.03 7.05 1.13
N GLU A 96 -15.24 7.35 2.16
CA GLU A 96 -14.75 8.71 2.44
C GLU A 96 -13.90 9.28 1.30
N LEU A 97 -13.07 8.44 0.66
CA LEU A 97 -12.33 8.82 -0.53
C LEU A 97 -13.27 9.20 -1.67
N LEU A 98 -14.27 8.37 -1.97
CA LEU A 98 -15.20 8.58 -3.07
C LEU A 98 -16.12 9.79 -2.85
N THR A 99 -16.68 9.96 -1.64
CA THR A 99 -17.71 10.96 -1.37
C THR A 99 -17.18 12.27 -0.79
N LYS A 100 -16.06 12.23 -0.04
CA LYS A 100 -15.47 13.40 0.64
C LYS A 100 -14.12 13.80 0.09
N ASN A 101 -13.55 13.05 -0.87
CA ASN A 101 -12.20 13.23 -1.36
C ASN A 101 -11.13 13.23 -0.24
N LEU A 102 -11.41 12.52 0.87
CA LEU A 102 -10.63 12.66 2.09
C LEU A 102 -9.23 12.05 1.92
N ARG A 103 -8.19 12.85 2.22
CA ARG A 103 -6.76 12.47 2.11
C ARG A 103 -6.39 11.93 0.73
N ASN A 104 -6.96 12.54 -0.31
CA ASN A 104 -6.69 12.20 -1.69
C ASN A 104 -5.70 13.19 -2.30
N PHE A 105 -4.54 12.69 -2.67
CA PHE A 105 -3.51 13.40 -3.43
C PHE A 105 -3.64 13.13 -4.93
N GLY A 106 -4.52 12.21 -5.36
CA GLY A 106 -4.73 11.88 -6.76
C GLY A 106 -5.90 12.66 -7.37
N ARG A 107 -6.49 12.07 -8.42
CA ARG A 107 -7.66 12.63 -9.10
C ARG A 107 -8.81 12.88 -8.13
N THR A 108 -9.34 14.10 -8.11
CA THR A 108 -10.43 14.50 -7.22
C THR A 108 -11.68 13.65 -7.45
N GLN A 109 -12.31 13.20 -6.36
CA GLN A 109 -13.54 12.40 -6.37
C GLN A 109 -14.72 13.23 -5.85
N HIS A 110 -15.90 13.06 -6.47
CA HIS A 110 -17.13 13.78 -6.14
C HIS A 110 -18.37 12.88 -6.25
N TYR A 111 -18.28 11.65 -5.73
CA TYR A 111 -19.41 10.73 -5.78
C TYR A 111 -20.48 11.17 -4.79
N THR A 112 -21.75 11.09 -5.21
CA THR A 112 -22.87 11.04 -4.27
C THR A 112 -22.83 9.74 -3.47
N GLU A 113 -23.50 9.70 -2.32
CA GLU A 113 -23.64 8.48 -1.51
C GLU A 113 -24.17 7.30 -2.34
N ALA A 114 -25.16 7.54 -3.21
CA ALA A 114 -25.76 6.51 -4.06
C ALA A 114 -24.80 5.98 -5.13
N GLU A 115 -23.97 6.84 -5.73
CA GLU A 115 -22.95 6.41 -6.70
C GLU A 115 -21.82 5.64 -6.02
N ALA A 116 -21.42 6.05 -4.82
CA ALA A 116 -20.44 5.31 -4.02
C ALA A 116 -21.00 3.93 -3.61
N ASP A 117 -22.27 3.85 -3.19
CA ASP A 117 -22.95 2.56 -2.92
C ASP A 117 -22.97 1.67 -4.15
N ALA A 118 -23.33 2.22 -5.32
CA ALA A 118 -23.33 1.46 -6.57
C ALA A 118 -21.94 0.95 -6.92
N LYS A 119 -20.90 1.80 -6.84
CA LYS A 119 -19.51 1.43 -7.14
C LYS A 119 -18.96 0.39 -6.15
N MET A 120 -19.29 0.50 -4.86
CA MET A 120 -18.84 -0.40 -3.81
C MET A 120 -19.73 -1.65 -3.63
N SER A 121 -20.84 -1.76 -4.37
CA SER A 121 -21.73 -2.94 -4.35
C SER A 121 -21.11 -4.18 -4.98
N ARG A 122 -20.14 -3.97 -5.88
CA ARG A 122 -19.36 -5.03 -6.52
C ARG A 122 -18.05 -5.26 -5.76
N ARG A 123 -17.24 -6.21 -6.24
CA ARG A 123 -15.93 -6.48 -5.66
C ARG A 123 -15.06 -5.22 -5.77
N PHE A 124 -14.37 -4.89 -4.70
CA PHE A 124 -13.30 -3.90 -4.70
C PHE A 124 -12.21 -4.30 -3.71
N MET A 125 -10.99 -3.85 -3.99
CA MET A 125 -9.80 -4.18 -3.20
C MET A 125 -9.04 -2.92 -2.85
N SER A 126 -8.33 -2.95 -1.73
CA SER A 126 -7.23 -2.01 -1.49
C SER A 126 -5.90 -2.73 -1.71
N ILE A 127 -5.03 -2.14 -2.52
CA ILE A 127 -3.71 -2.65 -2.83
C ILE A 127 -2.69 -1.55 -2.56
N ASN A 128 -1.67 -1.88 -1.77
CA ASN A 128 -0.48 -1.05 -1.67
C ASN A 128 0.57 -1.58 -2.64
N LEU A 129 1.38 -0.68 -3.21
CA LEU A 129 2.44 -0.98 -4.15
C LEU A 129 3.74 -0.35 -3.67
N ALA A 130 4.73 -1.18 -3.32
CA ALA A 130 6.03 -0.75 -2.85
C ALA A 130 7.07 -0.89 -3.97
N LYS A 131 7.56 0.26 -4.47
CA LYS A 131 8.59 0.36 -5.50
C LYS A 131 9.85 0.99 -4.89
N PRO A 132 11.00 0.30 -4.93
CA PRO A 132 12.25 0.89 -4.46
C PRO A 132 12.78 1.89 -5.50
N MET A 133 13.47 2.93 -5.04
CA MET A 133 14.09 3.94 -5.92
C MET A 133 15.46 3.48 -6.43
N GLU A 134 16.09 2.57 -5.69
CA GLU A 134 17.37 1.95 -5.99
C GLU A 134 17.33 0.47 -5.58
N THR A 135 18.31 -0.35 -6.00
CA THR A 135 18.31 -1.76 -5.60
C THR A 135 18.43 -1.88 -4.08
N VAL A 136 17.54 -2.68 -3.47
CA VAL A 136 17.53 -2.90 -2.02
C VAL A 136 18.81 -3.63 -1.57
N GLU A 137 19.39 -3.17 -0.46
CA GLU A 137 20.56 -3.80 0.18
C GLU A 137 20.31 -4.17 1.64
N GLN A 138 19.54 -3.37 2.38
CA GLN A 138 19.04 -3.69 3.72
C GLN A 138 17.63 -3.12 3.93
N PHE A 139 16.98 -3.56 5.01
CA PHE A 139 15.57 -3.30 5.27
C PHE A 139 14.65 -3.78 4.13
N PRO A 140 14.72 -5.05 3.68
CA PRO A 140 13.79 -5.56 2.69
C PRO A 140 12.34 -5.46 3.18
N PHE A 141 11.44 -5.30 2.22
CA PHE A 141 10.01 -5.38 2.49
C PHE A 141 9.64 -6.87 2.57
N VAL A 142 9.14 -7.30 3.73
CA VAL A 142 8.73 -8.69 3.96
C VAL A 142 7.22 -8.78 3.95
N LEU A 143 6.71 -9.84 3.35
CA LEU A 143 5.29 -10.03 3.01
C LEU A 143 4.82 -11.39 3.51
N CYS A 144 3.86 -11.42 4.42
CA CYS A 144 3.24 -12.66 4.89
C CYS A 144 2.08 -13.05 3.96
N ALA A 145 2.07 -14.29 3.49
CA ALA A 145 1.05 -14.79 2.57
C ALA A 145 -0.21 -15.25 3.30
N TRP A 146 -1.37 -14.87 2.74
CA TRP A 146 -2.71 -15.11 3.26
C TRP A 146 -2.97 -16.53 3.78
N PRO A 147 -2.64 -17.61 3.04
CA PRO A 147 -3.03 -18.96 3.45
C PRO A 147 -2.49 -19.39 4.83
N SER A 148 -1.33 -18.86 5.24
CA SER A 148 -0.71 -19.19 6.54
C SER A 148 -1.40 -18.57 7.76
N PHE A 149 -2.30 -17.60 7.54
CA PHE A 149 -2.98 -16.88 8.61
C PHE A 149 -4.47 -16.62 8.37
N ALA A 150 -5.05 -17.21 7.32
CA ALA A 150 -6.44 -16.95 6.91
C ALA A 150 -7.48 -17.23 8.03
N ASP A 151 -7.15 -18.13 8.95
CA ASP A 151 -7.95 -18.52 10.12
C ASP A 151 -7.59 -17.73 11.40
N GLN A 152 -6.61 -16.84 11.33
CA GLN A 152 -6.11 -16.10 12.47
C GLN A 152 -6.95 -14.84 12.70
N PRO A 153 -7.47 -14.61 13.92
CA PRO A 153 -8.12 -13.35 14.23
C PRO A 153 -7.08 -12.22 14.25
N TYR A 154 -7.46 -11.06 13.72
CA TYR A 154 -6.67 -9.84 13.86
C TYR A 154 -7.01 -9.10 15.16
N ILE A 155 -6.04 -8.30 15.60
CA ILE A 155 -6.20 -7.32 16.67
C ILE A 155 -6.34 -5.94 16.02
N ASN A 156 -7.38 -5.21 16.38
CA ASN A 156 -7.57 -3.84 15.93
C ASN A 156 -6.52 -2.91 16.54
N ASN A 157 -5.94 -2.06 15.70
CA ASN A 157 -5.05 -0.99 16.10
C ASN A 157 -5.55 0.34 15.53
N TYR A 158 -5.87 1.28 16.42
CA TYR A 158 -6.39 2.60 16.05
C TYR A 158 -5.25 3.58 15.78
N ARG A 159 -5.42 4.41 14.74
CA ARG A 159 -4.60 5.58 14.45
C ARG A 159 -5.52 6.80 14.51
N ILE A 160 -5.28 7.67 15.47
CA ILE A 160 -6.09 8.86 15.69
C ILE A 160 -5.46 10.02 14.91
N TYR A 161 -6.24 10.63 14.04
CA TYR A 161 -5.91 11.85 13.32
C TYR A 161 -6.98 12.91 13.64
N ASP A 162 -6.69 14.18 13.37
CA ASP A 162 -7.61 15.29 13.64
C ASP A 162 -8.91 15.18 12.82
N ASP A 163 -8.83 14.62 11.62
CA ASP A 163 -9.91 14.46 10.63
C ASP A 163 -10.61 13.10 10.69
N ARG A 164 -9.98 12.06 11.27
CA ARG A 164 -10.56 10.71 11.36
C ARG A 164 -9.88 9.79 12.37
N VAL A 165 -10.61 8.75 12.78
CA VAL A 165 -10.05 7.56 13.42
C VAL A 165 -9.81 6.48 12.36
N GLY A 166 -8.54 6.23 12.05
CA GLY A 166 -8.16 5.13 11.18
C GLY A 166 -8.02 3.82 11.94
N GLU A 167 -8.38 2.71 11.30
CA GLU A 167 -8.15 1.37 11.84
C GLU A 167 -7.17 0.58 10.97
N THR A 168 -6.24 -0.10 11.62
CA THR A 168 -5.23 -1.00 11.06
C THR A 168 -5.29 -2.33 11.81
N THR A 169 -4.66 -3.37 11.30
CA THR A 169 -4.66 -4.69 11.94
C THR A 169 -3.27 -5.13 12.37
N ARG A 170 -3.24 -5.87 13.48
CA ARG A 170 -2.08 -6.58 14.00
C ARG A 170 -2.43 -8.05 14.11
N PHE A 171 -1.42 -8.90 14.08
CA PHE A 171 -1.56 -10.33 14.25
C PHE A 171 -0.55 -10.82 15.27
N THR A 172 -0.96 -11.82 16.05
CA THR A 172 -0.05 -12.48 16.98
C THR A 172 0.95 -13.34 16.21
N TYR A 173 2.08 -13.63 16.84
CA TYR A 173 3.07 -14.54 16.27
C TYR A 173 2.47 -15.93 16.05
N ARG A 174 2.85 -16.55 14.93
CA ARG A 174 2.58 -17.97 14.65
C ARG A 174 3.79 -18.57 13.91
N PRO A 175 4.25 -19.79 14.27
CA PRO A 175 5.48 -20.36 13.70
C PRO A 175 5.38 -20.75 12.22
N ASP A 176 4.19 -20.94 11.69
CA ASP A 176 3.92 -21.37 10.31
C ASP A 176 3.53 -20.19 9.39
N HIS A 177 3.67 -18.93 9.85
CA HIS A 177 3.56 -17.77 8.98
C HIS A 177 4.51 -17.87 7.80
N GLU A 178 3.98 -17.75 6.60
CA GLU A 178 4.73 -17.92 5.36
C GLU A 178 5.17 -16.56 4.82
N TRP A 179 6.45 -16.24 4.98
CA TRP A 179 7.03 -14.95 4.63
C TRP A 179 7.80 -15.00 3.31
N TYR A 180 7.57 -13.98 2.47
CA TYR A 180 8.22 -13.75 1.20
C TYR A 180 8.92 -12.40 1.20
N TRP A 181 10.07 -12.30 0.55
CA TRP A 181 10.77 -11.03 0.33
C TRP A 181 11.73 -11.14 -0.85
N PHE A 182 12.11 -9.98 -1.37
CA PHE A 182 13.09 -9.84 -2.43
C PHE A 182 14.31 -9.12 -1.85
N PRO A 183 15.41 -9.83 -1.52
CA PRO A 183 16.54 -9.23 -0.82
C PRO A 183 17.23 -8.15 -1.66
N ARG A 184 17.12 -8.26 -2.99
CA ARG A 184 17.73 -7.37 -3.98
C ARG A 184 16.67 -6.78 -4.92
N GLN A 185 15.48 -6.45 -4.39
CA GLN A 185 14.40 -5.85 -5.18
C GLN A 185 14.95 -4.64 -5.96
N THR A 186 14.82 -4.67 -7.27
CA THR A 186 15.34 -3.65 -8.18
C THR A 186 14.32 -2.52 -8.38
N PRO A 187 14.73 -1.35 -8.88
CA PRO A 187 13.81 -0.25 -9.12
C PRO A 187 12.68 -0.57 -10.10
N THR A 188 12.82 -1.56 -10.96
CA THR A 188 11.77 -1.95 -11.92
C THR A 188 10.80 -2.99 -11.35
N GLU A 189 11.03 -3.48 -10.14
CA GLU A 189 10.19 -4.46 -9.47
C GLU A 189 9.29 -3.80 -8.42
N VAL A 190 7.97 -3.98 -8.56
CA VAL A 190 6.95 -3.42 -7.68
C VAL A 190 6.30 -4.54 -6.87
N SER A 191 6.50 -4.50 -5.56
CA SER A 191 5.84 -5.43 -4.64
C SER A 191 4.40 -4.96 -4.41
N MET A 192 3.44 -5.83 -4.71
CA MET A 192 2.02 -5.57 -4.50
C MET A 192 1.51 -6.39 -3.33
N LEU A 193 0.76 -5.74 -2.44
CA LEU A 193 0.17 -6.38 -1.28
C LEU A 193 -1.28 -5.94 -1.11
N LYS A 194 -2.16 -6.92 -0.95
CA LYS A 194 -3.57 -6.69 -0.73
C LYS A 194 -3.80 -6.31 0.71
N CYS A 195 -4.28 -5.08 0.93
CA CYS A 195 -4.61 -4.61 2.27
C CYS A 195 -6.06 -4.89 2.64
N TYR A 196 -6.94 -5.06 1.66
CA TYR A 196 -8.36 -5.35 1.86
C TYR A 196 -8.98 -5.97 0.59
N ASP A 197 -9.93 -6.89 0.78
CA ASP A 197 -10.86 -7.38 -0.26
C ASP A 197 -12.30 -7.35 0.30
N SER A 198 -13.24 -6.85 -0.51
CA SER A 198 -14.64 -6.77 -0.13
C SER A 198 -15.37 -8.11 -0.16
N VAL A 199 -14.80 -9.12 -0.83
CA VAL A 199 -15.28 -10.51 -0.85
C VAL A 199 -15.01 -11.20 0.48
N THR A 200 -16.02 -11.88 1.02
CA THR A 200 -16.00 -12.51 2.36
C THR A 200 -16.39 -13.99 2.37
N ASP A 201 -16.60 -14.59 1.19
CA ASP A 201 -17.05 -15.99 1.06
C ASP A 201 -15.91 -17.02 1.19
N GLY A 202 -14.68 -16.56 1.44
CA GLY A 202 -13.49 -17.39 1.56
C GLY A 202 -12.84 -17.79 0.23
N SER A 203 -13.35 -17.32 -0.91
CA SER A 203 -12.81 -17.65 -2.24
C SER A 203 -11.49 -16.93 -2.55
N VAL A 204 -11.20 -15.82 -1.88
CA VAL A 204 -10.01 -14.98 -2.13
C VAL A 204 -9.30 -14.58 -0.84
N SER A 205 -8.02 -14.28 -0.97
CA SER A 205 -7.21 -13.61 0.04
C SER A 205 -7.81 -12.25 0.35
N ARG A 206 -7.82 -11.87 1.63
CA ARG A 206 -8.39 -10.59 2.07
C ARG A 206 -7.33 -9.59 2.51
N TRP A 207 -6.22 -10.08 3.09
CA TRP A 207 -5.16 -9.26 3.68
C TRP A 207 -3.77 -9.80 3.32
N SER A 208 -2.73 -9.02 3.60
CA SER A 208 -1.31 -9.44 3.54
C SER A 208 -0.51 -8.67 4.56
N PHE A 209 0.09 -9.37 5.52
CA PHE A 209 0.88 -8.69 6.55
C PHE A 209 2.21 -8.30 5.97
N HIS A 210 2.76 -7.23 6.51
CA HIS A 210 4.03 -6.75 6.06
C HIS A 210 4.77 -6.02 7.17
N SER A 211 6.07 -5.92 6.95
CA SER A 211 6.99 -5.19 7.79
C SER A 211 8.22 -4.84 6.96
N ALA A 212 9.02 -3.90 7.44
CA ALA A 212 10.45 -3.94 7.15
C ALA A 212 11.14 -4.92 8.12
N CYS A 213 12.22 -5.55 7.66
CA CYS A 213 12.98 -6.52 8.44
C CYS A 213 14.46 -6.16 8.46
N ILE A 214 15.17 -6.47 9.54
CA ILE A 214 16.63 -6.39 9.58
C ILE A 214 17.18 -7.69 9.00
N ASP A 215 17.94 -7.58 7.92
CA ASP A 215 18.65 -8.73 7.35
C ASP A 215 19.99 -8.92 8.09
N PRO A 216 20.17 -9.98 8.90
CA PRO A 216 21.41 -10.20 9.65
C PRO A 216 22.59 -10.57 8.73
N THR A 217 22.33 -10.85 7.45
CA THR A 217 23.35 -11.18 6.46
C THR A 217 23.80 -9.98 5.63
N ALA A 218 23.12 -8.84 5.76
CA ALA A 218 23.49 -7.61 5.06
C ALA A 218 24.86 -7.09 5.55
N PRO A 219 25.72 -6.57 4.65
CA PRO A 219 26.94 -5.89 5.02
C PRO A 219 26.69 -4.73 6.00
N ALA A 220 27.66 -4.45 6.88
CA ALA A 220 27.55 -3.37 7.86
C ALA A 220 27.40 -1.97 7.21
N ASP A 221 27.89 -1.82 5.97
CA ASP A 221 27.83 -0.61 5.15
C ASP A 221 26.73 -0.66 4.07
N ALA A 222 25.84 -1.66 4.11
CA ALA A 222 24.70 -1.75 3.20
C ALA A 222 23.88 -0.46 3.23
N ARG A 223 23.34 -0.03 2.09
CA ARG A 223 22.57 1.21 2.01
C ARG A 223 21.13 1.02 2.48
N CYS A 224 20.62 1.99 3.24
CA CYS A 224 19.24 2.00 3.68
C CYS A 224 18.29 2.06 2.46
N ARG A 225 17.30 1.16 2.40
CA ARG A 225 16.31 1.13 1.32
C ARG A 225 15.61 2.48 1.15
N LYS A 226 15.58 3.01 -0.06
CA LYS A 226 14.72 4.13 -0.42
C LYS A 226 13.58 3.63 -1.27
N ASN A 227 12.35 3.98 -0.91
CA ASN A 227 11.19 3.49 -1.63
C ASN A 227 9.99 4.43 -1.54
N VAL A 228 9.14 4.34 -2.56
CA VAL A 228 7.80 4.90 -2.55
C VAL A 228 6.80 3.77 -2.29
N VAL A 229 5.79 4.03 -1.48
CA VAL A 229 4.64 3.13 -1.27
C VAL A 229 3.38 3.85 -1.71
N VAL A 230 2.75 3.37 -2.76
CA VAL A 230 1.50 3.92 -3.29
C VAL A 230 0.33 3.14 -2.74
N ARG A 231 -0.77 3.83 -2.43
CA ARG A 231 -2.03 3.21 -2.00
C ARG A 231 -3.10 3.39 -3.05
N SER A 232 -3.84 2.32 -3.30
CA SER A 232 -4.86 2.29 -4.35
C SER A 232 -6.10 1.52 -3.94
N TYR A 233 -7.20 1.81 -4.62
CA TYR A 233 -8.36 0.94 -4.72
C TYR A 233 -8.52 0.41 -6.14
N VAL A 234 -8.97 -0.83 -6.30
CA VAL A 234 -9.32 -1.45 -7.59
C VAL A 234 -10.78 -1.90 -7.52
N PHE A 235 -11.57 -1.60 -8.54
CA PHE A 235 -13.01 -1.86 -8.61
C PHE A 235 -13.33 -2.79 -9.80
N PHE A 236 -14.31 -3.70 -9.62
CA PHE A 236 -14.70 -4.74 -10.58
C PHE A 236 -16.19 -4.70 -10.91
#